data_AF-A0AA96SBX9-F1
#
_entry.id   AF-A0AA96SBX9-F1
#
_cell.length_a   1.000
_cell.length_b   1.000
_cell.length_c   1.000
_cell.angle_alpha   90.00
_cell.angle_beta   90.00
_cell.angle_gamma   90.00
#
_symmetry.space_group_name_H-M   'P 1'
#
loop_
_entity.id
_entity.type
_entity.pdbx_description
1 polymer ?
#
loop_
_entity_poly.entity_id
_entity_poly.type
_entity_poly.pdbx_seq_one_letter_code
_entity_poly.pdbx_strand_id
1 'polypeptide(L)'
;MDLGCRKERNFAKVSVCIELNDLDEAFQFFDSQNARGKPLESYDLLKAYHLRDMRDKDEKVIHQCVERWEKSAMSNDMNNLDKIINYILFRLRRWHYKENAEIFTSDELDTFKGVHEKVDYPYLHGILATHTIQKLLHENPFLYRSISEFQATQVLINGKYFFDYIEYYTAIYEKLFKEKDGLLDKIHSINGIDLEKGVMTFLNNHKYSYRTGDKYIRNLFECTVLFYFDKFGESHFEEFITKAFLWAYRTRVEYQRITFTTIEIKKAHAPAGLISYIERSITPEQVMSFIQKTEKVKFSEHVDSTIKEILEIKDENK
;
A
#
# COMPACT_ATOMS: atom_id res chain seq x y z
N MET A 1 54.19 20.66 26.98
CA MET A 1 53.14 21.35 27.77
C MET A 1 52.16 21.94 26.79
N ASP A 2 50.89 21.65 27.06
CA ASP A 2 49.72 21.98 26.25
C ASP A 2 49.55 23.45 25.89
N LEU A 3 48.79 23.65 24.81
CA LEU A 3 47.62 24.53 24.61
C LEU A 3 47.68 25.01 23.14
N GLY A 4 46.94 24.49 22.18
CA GLY A 4 45.54 24.06 22.23
C GLY A 4 44.66 25.18 21.70
N CYS A 5 44.42 25.23 20.39
CA CYS A 5 43.25 25.94 19.83
C CYS A 5 42.79 25.22 18.55
N ARG A 6 42.04 24.14 18.79
CA ARG A 6 41.25 23.41 17.79
C ARG A 6 40.07 24.33 17.46
N LYS A 7 40.03 24.92 16.26
CA LYS A 7 38.81 25.57 15.74
C LYS A 7 37.77 24.49 15.48
N GLU A 8 36.96 24.20 16.50
CA GLU A 8 35.69 23.50 16.33
C GLU A 8 34.80 24.36 15.43
N ARG A 9 34.47 23.84 14.24
CA ARG A 9 33.42 24.42 13.40
C ARG A 9 32.08 24.05 14.04
N ASN A 10 31.59 24.93 14.92
CA ASN A 10 30.19 24.92 15.33
C ASN A 10 29.34 25.27 14.10
N PHE A 11 28.66 24.28 13.53
CA PHE A 11 27.52 24.55 12.67
C PHE A 11 26.39 25.09 13.55
N ALA A 12 26.25 26.41 13.60
CA ALA A 12 25.04 27.02 14.15
C ALA A 12 23.86 26.52 13.30
N LYS A 13 22.97 25.74 13.91
CA LYS A 13 21.71 25.33 13.30
C LYS A 13 20.85 26.58 13.18
N VAL A 14 20.87 27.22 12.02
CA VAL A 14 20.01 28.37 11.73
C VAL A 14 18.60 27.83 11.48
N SER A 15 17.68 28.11 12.39
CA SER A 15 16.25 27.91 12.18
C SER A 15 15.65 29.25 11.79
N VAL A 16 14.97 29.29 10.65
CA VAL A 16 14.22 30.46 10.19
C VAL A 16 12.74 30.12 10.40
N CYS A 17 12.07 30.86 11.26
CA CYS A 17 10.63 30.79 11.44
C CYS A 17 10.00 31.91 10.61
N ILE A 18 9.01 31.56 9.78
CA ILE A 18 8.25 32.52 8.98
C ILE A 18 6.80 32.33 9.40
N GLU A 19 6.26 33.35 10.07
CA GLU A 19 4.87 33.40 10.50
C GLU A 19 4.06 34.17 9.46
N LEU A 20 3.04 33.52 8.93
CA LEU A 20 2.10 34.11 7.99
C LEU A 20 0.70 34.01 8.61
N ASN A 21 -0.07 35.07 8.45
CA ASN A 21 -1.39 35.19 9.09
C ASN A 21 -2.50 34.51 8.28
N ASP A 22 -2.18 34.08 7.06
CA ASP A 22 -3.09 33.41 6.15
C ASP A 22 -2.48 32.09 5.65
N LEU A 23 -3.30 31.04 5.67
CA LEU A 23 -2.88 29.69 5.30
C LEU A 23 -2.57 29.59 3.79
N ASP A 24 -3.33 30.29 2.93
CA ASP A 24 -3.12 30.26 1.49
C ASP A 24 -1.82 31.03 1.14
N GLU A 25 -1.50 32.13 1.84
CA GLU A 25 -0.20 32.79 1.77
C GLU A 25 0.95 31.88 2.22
N ALA A 26 0.75 31.11 3.29
CA ALA A 26 1.74 30.14 3.76
C ALA A 26 2.03 29.05 2.73
N PHE A 27 1.00 28.53 2.06
CA PHE A 27 1.16 27.57 0.98
C PHE A 27 1.83 28.19 -0.25
N GLN A 28 1.41 29.37 -0.70
CA GLN A 28 2.07 30.06 -1.82
C GLN A 28 3.54 30.33 -1.54
N PHE A 29 3.86 30.76 -0.31
CA PHE A 29 5.23 30.96 0.13
C PHE A 29 6.01 29.63 0.08
N PHE A 30 5.45 28.56 0.63
CA PHE A 30 6.08 27.23 0.63
C PHE A 30 6.34 26.71 -0.79
N ASP A 31 5.34 26.76 -1.68
CA ASP A 31 5.46 26.33 -3.07
C ASP A 31 6.51 27.17 -3.82
N SER A 32 6.57 28.49 -3.57
CA SER A 32 7.56 29.38 -4.19
C SER A 32 9.00 29.06 -3.78
N GLN A 33 9.22 28.64 -2.52
CA GLN A 33 10.54 28.25 -2.03
C GLN A 33 10.95 26.85 -2.51
N ASN A 34 9.99 25.93 -2.64
CA ASN A 34 10.24 24.56 -3.10
C ASN A 34 10.47 24.46 -4.61
N ALA A 35 10.11 25.48 -5.41
CA ALA A 35 10.38 25.52 -6.85
C ALA A 35 11.88 25.51 -7.24
N ARG A 36 12.80 25.76 -6.29
CA ARG A 36 14.27 25.71 -6.51
C ARG A 36 14.97 24.56 -5.76
N GLY A 37 14.24 23.75 -5.01
CA GLY A 37 14.76 22.70 -4.12
C GLY A 37 14.55 21.26 -4.60
N LYS A 38 14.84 20.27 -3.73
CA LYS A 38 14.42 18.87 -3.93
C LYS A 38 12.88 18.86 -4.02
N PRO A 39 12.27 18.20 -5.02
CA PRO A 39 10.83 18.04 -5.08
C PRO A 39 10.30 17.43 -3.77
N LEU A 40 9.17 17.94 -3.29
CA LEU A 40 8.47 17.35 -2.16
C LEU A 40 8.06 15.92 -2.50
N GLU A 41 8.04 15.05 -1.50
CA GLU A 41 7.52 13.71 -1.68
C GLU A 41 6.01 13.82 -1.96
N SER A 42 5.47 12.96 -2.83
CA SER A 42 4.08 13.07 -3.29
C SER A 42 3.07 12.99 -2.14
N TYR A 43 3.41 12.28 -1.05
CA TYR A 43 2.58 12.24 0.16
C TYR A 43 2.57 13.56 0.94
N ASP A 44 3.62 14.38 0.89
CA ASP A 44 3.63 15.72 1.52
C ASP A 44 2.69 16.68 0.78
N LEU A 45 2.61 16.55 -0.55
CA LEU A 45 1.66 17.29 -1.37
C LEU A 45 0.21 16.89 -1.06
N LEU A 46 -0.05 15.60 -0.86
CA LEU A 46 -1.36 15.11 -0.43
C LEU A 46 -1.74 15.66 0.95
N LYS A 47 -0.81 15.63 1.91
CA LYS A 47 -1.03 16.21 3.25
C LYS A 47 -1.47 17.66 3.14
N ALA A 48 -0.74 18.49 2.38
CA ALA A 48 -1.09 19.90 2.17
C ALA A 48 -2.49 20.06 1.56
N TYR A 49 -2.80 19.31 0.51
CA TYR A 49 -4.10 19.35 -0.15
C TYR A 49 -5.26 19.01 0.81
N HIS A 50 -5.13 17.94 1.59
CA HIS A 50 -6.22 17.51 2.49
C HIS A 50 -6.34 18.39 3.74
N LEU A 51 -5.24 18.95 4.28
CA LEU A 51 -5.33 19.91 5.38
C LEU A 51 -6.10 21.17 5.01
N ARG A 52 -6.02 21.60 3.75
CA ARG A 52 -6.77 22.75 3.24
C ARG A 52 -8.29 22.55 3.32
N ASP A 53 -8.75 21.31 3.22
CA ASP A 53 -10.16 20.91 3.35
C ASP A 53 -10.56 20.65 4.82
N MET A 54 -9.68 20.96 5.78
CA MET A 54 -9.95 20.85 7.22
C MET A 54 -9.96 22.21 7.94
N ARG A 55 -9.94 23.34 7.21
CA ARG A 55 -9.88 24.69 7.78
C ARG A 55 -11.01 25.02 8.77
N ASP A 56 -12.15 24.36 8.64
CA ASP A 56 -13.33 24.53 9.50
C ASP A 56 -13.40 23.50 10.65
N LYS A 57 -12.38 22.65 10.80
CA LYS A 57 -12.28 21.67 11.88
C LYS A 57 -11.57 22.25 13.10
N ASP A 58 -11.80 21.63 14.26
CA ASP A 58 -11.12 21.97 15.50
C ASP A 58 -9.59 21.82 15.36
N GLU A 59 -8.83 22.81 15.82
CA GLU A 59 -7.37 22.82 15.75
C GLU A 59 -6.74 21.54 16.35
N LYS A 60 -7.33 20.98 17.41
CA LYS A 60 -6.84 19.74 18.03
C LYS A 60 -6.94 18.55 17.06
N VAL A 61 -7.99 18.49 16.24
CA VAL A 61 -8.16 17.43 15.24
C VAL A 61 -7.11 17.57 14.15
N ILE A 62 -6.88 18.80 13.67
CA ILE A 62 -5.86 19.09 12.66
C ILE A 62 -4.47 18.70 13.20
N HIS A 63 -4.13 19.12 14.42
CA HIS A 63 -2.86 18.79 15.06
C HIS A 63 -2.66 17.28 15.22
N GLN A 64 -3.69 16.53 15.64
CA GLN A 64 -3.61 15.08 15.74
C GLN A 64 -3.35 14.40 14.39
N CYS A 65 -4.04 14.82 13.32
CA CYS A 65 -3.80 14.30 11.97
C CYS A 65 -2.37 14.57 11.51
N VAL A 66 -1.88 15.81 11.72
CA VAL A 66 -0.50 16.20 11.38
C VAL A 66 0.52 15.38 12.14
N GLU A 67 0.37 15.24 13.46
CA GLU A 67 1.31 14.50 14.31
C GLU A 67 1.39 13.02 13.90
N ARG A 68 0.25 12.36 13.68
CA ARG A 68 0.21 10.96 13.22
C ARG A 68 0.85 10.79 11.85
N TRP A 69 0.56 11.72 10.93
CA TRP A 69 1.13 11.70 9.59
C TRP A 69 2.65 11.80 9.63
N GLU A 70 3.20 12.80 10.33
CA GLU A 70 4.64 12.99 10.45
C GLU A 70 5.32 11.79 11.10
N LYS A 71 4.71 11.21 12.14
CA LYS A 71 5.23 10.00 12.77
C LYS A 71 5.32 8.83 11.79
N SER A 72 4.33 8.66 10.93
CA SER A 72 4.33 7.60 9.90
C SER A 72 5.30 7.91 8.75
N ALA A 73 5.43 9.17 8.35
CA ALA A 73 6.37 9.63 7.32
C ALA A 73 7.84 9.40 7.73
N MET A 74 8.16 9.67 9.00
CA MET A 74 9.51 9.52 9.56
C MET A 74 9.83 8.09 10.00
N SER A 75 8.87 7.15 9.92
CA SER A 75 9.11 5.78 10.35
C SER A 75 9.98 5.02 9.35
N ASN A 76 10.93 4.25 9.88
CA ASN A 76 11.70 3.26 9.12
C ASN A 76 11.02 1.89 9.08
N ASP A 77 9.78 1.79 9.59
CA ASP A 77 9.00 0.57 9.58
C ASP A 77 8.55 0.21 8.15
N MET A 78 8.20 -1.07 7.96
CA MET A 78 7.79 -1.58 6.65
C MET A 78 6.48 -0.98 6.13
N ASN A 79 5.67 -0.38 7.00
CA ASN A 79 4.38 0.24 6.71
C ASN A 79 4.44 1.78 6.73
N ASN A 80 5.60 2.38 6.45
CA ASN A 80 5.71 3.83 6.32
C ASN A 80 4.86 4.39 5.16
N LEU A 81 4.66 5.72 5.16
CA LEU A 81 3.78 6.37 4.18
C LEU A 81 4.20 6.12 2.73
N ASP A 82 5.50 6.11 2.44
CA ASP A 82 6.02 5.79 1.11
C ASP A 82 5.54 4.41 0.65
N LYS A 83 5.66 3.38 1.51
CA LYS A 83 5.16 2.05 1.19
C LYS A 83 3.66 2.04 0.95
N ILE A 84 2.88 2.58 1.89
CA ILE A 84 1.42 2.45 1.89
C ILE A 84 0.81 3.26 0.75
N ILE A 85 1.23 4.50 0.55
CA ILE A 85 0.69 5.37 -0.49
C ILE A 85 1.21 4.94 -1.86
N ASN A 86 2.53 4.89 -2.06
CA ASN A 86 3.11 4.79 -3.40
C ASN A 86 3.08 3.38 -3.97
N TYR A 87 3.26 2.37 -3.10
CA TYR A 87 3.45 0.98 -3.54
C TYR A 87 2.27 0.06 -3.26
N ILE A 88 1.26 0.50 -2.52
CA ILE A 88 0.07 -0.31 -2.23
C ILE A 88 -1.18 0.39 -2.75
N LEU A 89 -1.56 1.51 -2.14
CA LEU A 89 -2.84 2.17 -2.43
C LEU A 89 -2.85 2.80 -3.82
N PHE A 90 -1.77 3.49 -4.22
CA PHE A 90 -1.66 4.06 -5.56
C PHE A 90 -1.81 2.99 -6.63
N ARG A 91 -1.12 1.86 -6.47
CA ARG A 91 -1.19 0.74 -7.41
C ARG A 91 -2.57 0.14 -7.49
N LEU A 92 -3.21 -0.17 -6.37
CA LEU A 92 -4.56 -0.71 -6.35
C LEU A 92 -5.57 0.24 -7.01
N ARG A 93 -5.51 1.53 -6.70
CA ARG A 93 -6.43 2.54 -7.23
C ARG A 93 -6.26 2.77 -8.74
N ARG A 94 -5.02 2.83 -9.23
CA ARG A 94 -4.74 2.96 -10.68
C ARG A 94 -5.08 1.68 -11.44
N TRP A 95 -4.76 0.51 -10.88
CA TRP A 95 -5.08 -0.78 -11.51
C TRP A 95 -6.58 -1.09 -11.57
N HIS A 96 -7.38 -0.55 -10.64
CA HIS A 96 -8.84 -0.59 -10.71
C HIS A 96 -9.35 0.04 -12.01
N TYR A 97 -8.75 1.17 -12.43
CA TYR A 97 -9.08 1.85 -13.69
C TYR A 97 -8.21 1.45 -14.88
N LYS A 98 -7.36 0.42 -14.74
CA LYS A 98 -6.41 -0.04 -15.78
C LYS A 98 -5.42 1.03 -16.23
N GLU A 99 -5.01 1.88 -15.30
CA GLU A 99 -4.05 2.94 -15.52
C GLU A 99 -2.63 2.53 -15.09
N ASN A 100 -1.61 3.27 -15.56
CA ASN A 100 -0.22 3.02 -15.20
C ASN A 100 0.05 3.39 -13.74
N ALA A 101 0.75 2.52 -13.01
CA ALA A 101 1.01 2.67 -11.58
C ALA A 101 2.47 2.44 -11.16
N GLU A 102 3.43 2.69 -12.06
CA GLU A 102 4.84 2.40 -11.76
C GLU A 102 5.41 3.35 -10.71
N ILE A 103 5.17 4.66 -10.92
CA ILE A 103 5.73 5.76 -10.15
C ILE A 103 4.57 6.69 -9.77
N PHE A 104 4.56 7.15 -8.52
CA PHE A 104 3.62 8.14 -8.04
C PHE A 104 4.30 9.50 -7.91
N THR A 105 3.88 10.48 -8.72
CA THR A 105 4.44 11.83 -8.73
C THR A 105 3.35 12.88 -8.47
N SER A 106 3.72 14.17 -8.56
CA SER A 106 2.77 15.28 -8.52
C SER A 106 1.69 15.20 -9.61
N ASP A 107 1.98 14.55 -10.73
CA ASP A 107 1.08 14.47 -11.88
C ASP A 107 -0.09 13.51 -11.62
N GLU A 108 0.07 12.57 -10.69
CA GLU A 108 -0.94 11.57 -10.37
C GLU A 108 -1.71 11.85 -9.06
N LEU A 109 -1.51 13.02 -8.43
CA LEU A 109 -2.15 13.37 -7.14
C LEU A 109 -3.67 13.20 -7.17
N ASP A 110 -4.30 13.39 -8.33
CA ASP A 110 -5.75 13.24 -8.51
C ASP A 110 -6.25 11.82 -8.16
N THR A 111 -5.37 10.81 -8.15
CA THR A 111 -5.68 9.45 -7.65
C THR A 111 -6.20 9.45 -6.21
N PHE A 112 -5.73 10.42 -5.40
CA PHE A 112 -6.05 10.54 -3.98
C PHE A 112 -6.89 11.79 -3.66
N LYS A 113 -7.14 12.68 -4.62
CA LYS A 113 -8.05 13.80 -4.42
C LYS A 113 -9.49 13.30 -4.50
N GLY A 114 -10.21 13.49 -3.41
CA GLY A 114 -11.59 13.13 -3.26
C GLY A 114 -12.52 14.32 -3.42
N VAL A 115 -13.70 14.15 -2.84
CA VAL A 115 -14.74 15.18 -2.77
C VAL A 115 -14.77 15.80 -1.38
N HIS A 116 -15.23 17.04 -1.28
CA HIS A 116 -15.38 17.72 -0.01
C HIS A 116 -16.51 17.08 0.83
N GLU A 117 -16.32 16.91 2.14
CA GLU A 117 -17.26 16.19 3.04
C GLU A 117 -18.71 16.71 2.97
N LYS A 118 -18.89 18.00 2.71
CA LYS A 118 -20.20 18.67 2.69
C LYS A 118 -20.99 18.54 1.38
N VAL A 119 -20.43 17.89 0.35
CA VAL A 119 -21.18 17.71 -0.91
C VAL A 119 -22.25 16.64 -0.72
N ASP A 120 -23.40 16.84 -1.35
CA ASP A 120 -24.52 15.90 -1.28
C ASP A 120 -24.65 15.13 -2.60
N TYR A 121 -23.82 14.09 -2.76
CA TYR A 121 -23.93 13.15 -3.88
C TYR A 121 -24.45 11.80 -3.40
N PRO A 122 -25.50 11.23 -4.05
CA PRO A 122 -26.09 9.97 -3.60
C PRO A 122 -25.12 8.79 -3.45
N TYR A 123 -24.08 8.71 -4.29
CA TYR A 123 -23.10 7.63 -4.24
C TYR A 123 -22.19 7.68 -3.00
N LEU A 124 -22.12 8.83 -2.31
CA LEU A 124 -21.31 8.99 -1.09
C LEU A 124 -22.07 8.60 0.18
N HIS A 125 -23.41 8.52 0.12
CA HIS A 125 -24.24 8.31 1.31
C HIS A 125 -23.86 7.04 2.08
N GLY A 126 -23.51 5.96 1.37
CA GLY A 126 -23.05 4.72 2.00
C GLY A 126 -21.71 4.85 2.73
N ILE A 127 -20.76 5.58 2.15
CA ILE A 127 -19.44 5.83 2.76
C ILE A 127 -19.61 6.70 4.02
N LEU A 128 -20.35 7.80 3.90
CA LEU A 128 -20.62 8.71 5.02
C LEU A 128 -21.43 8.04 6.14
N ALA A 129 -22.41 7.20 5.80
CA ALA A 129 -23.16 6.42 6.79
C ALA A 129 -22.26 5.45 7.55
N THR A 130 -21.34 4.77 6.85
CA THR A 130 -20.38 3.84 7.45
C THR A 130 -19.49 4.54 8.47
N HIS A 131 -18.95 5.71 8.12
CA HIS A 131 -18.15 6.51 9.05
C HIS A 131 -18.97 7.04 10.24
N THR A 132 -20.21 7.43 10.01
CA THR A 132 -21.11 7.87 11.09
C THR A 132 -21.36 6.73 12.08
N ILE A 133 -21.65 5.52 11.59
CA ILE A 133 -21.85 4.34 12.43
C ILE A 133 -20.57 4.00 13.20
N GLN A 134 -19.39 4.12 12.58
CA GLN A 134 -18.10 3.90 13.24
C GLN A 134 -17.85 4.86 14.40
N LYS A 135 -18.15 6.16 14.21
CA LYS A 135 -18.08 7.13 15.29
C LYS A 135 -19.00 6.74 16.46
N LEU A 136 -20.23 6.30 16.16
CA LEU A 136 -21.18 5.84 17.17
C LEU A 136 -20.73 4.54 17.86
N LEU A 137 -20.02 3.65 17.16
CA LEU A 137 -19.43 2.44 17.73
C LEU A 137 -18.31 2.74 18.72
N HIS A 138 -17.47 3.75 18.46
CA HIS A 138 -16.48 4.21 19.43
C HIS A 138 -17.13 4.73 20.72
N GLU A 139 -18.29 5.37 20.61
CA GLU A 139 -19.06 5.84 21.77
C GLU A 139 -19.82 4.70 22.45
N ASN A 140 -20.28 3.70 21.69
CA ASN A 140 -21.08 2.57 22.16
C ASN A 140 -20.68 1.24 21.47
N PRO A 141 -19.68 0.50 21.99
CA PRO A 141 -19.14 -0.70 21.34
C PRO A 141 -20.13 -1.86 21.14
N PHE A 142 -21.27 -1.85 21.84
CA PHE A 142 -22.31 -2.88 21.73
C PHE A 142 -23.35 -2.60 20.64
N LEU A 143 -23.29 -1.45 19.97
CA LEU A 143 -24.31 -1.00 19.00
C LEU A 143 -24.37 -1.88 17.75
N TYR A 144 -23.23 -2.36 17.28
CA TYR A 144 -23.11 -3.11 16.03
C TYR A 144 -21.88 -4.03 16.04
N ARG A 145 -21.83 -5.01 15.13
CA ARG A 145 -20.62 -5.80 14.90
C ARG A 145 -19.52 -4.91 14.28
N SER A 146 -18.25 -5.28 14.41
CA SER A 146 -17.14 -4.61 13.70
C SER A 146 -17.49 -4.34 12.23
N ILE A 147 -17.28 -3.11 11.78
CA ILE A 147 -17.50 -2.68 10.39
C ILE A 147 -16.14 -2.39 9.77
N SER A 148 -15.94 -2.75 8.49
CA SER A 148 -14.78 -2.27 7.75
C SER A 148 -14.96 -0.79 7.43
N GLU A 149 -14.01 0.05 7.84
CA GLU A 149 -14.14 1.51 7.72
C GLU A 149 -14.01 2.00 6.28
N PHE A 150 -13.22 1.30 5.48
CA PHE A 150 -12.85 1.73 4.14
C PHE A 150 -12.77 0.55 3.16
N GLN A 151 -12.85 0.86 1.87
CA GLN A 151 -12.52 -0.03 0.76
C GLN A 151 -11.44 0.64 -0.11
N ALA A 152 -10.44 -0.10 -0.57
CA ALA A 152 -9.18 0.49 -1.07
C ALA A 152 -9.39 1.30 -2.35
N THR A 153 -10.40 0.94 -3.14
CA THR A 153 -10.72 1.60 -4.42
C THR A 153 -11.91 2.54 -4.33
N GLN A 154 -12.47 2.78 -3.14
CA GLN A 154 -13.62 3.67 -2.98
C GLN A 154 -13.29 5.13 -3.32
N VAL A 155 -14.34 5.92 -3.56
CA VAL A 155 -14.21 7.37 -3.68
C VAL A 155 -13.77 7.96 -2.34
N LEU A 156 -12.75 8.81 -2.38
CA LEU A 156 -12.21 9.43 -1.17
C LEU A 156 -13.03 10.67 -0.80
N ILE A 157 -13.09 10.93 0.50
CA ILE A 157 -13.56 12.18 1.07
C ILE A 157 -12.32 12.93 1.57
N ASN A 158 -12.23 14.21 1.24
CA ASN A 158 -11.07 15.02 1.59
C ASN A 158 -10.99 15.32 3.10
N GLY A 159 -9.89 15.94 3.51
CA GLY A 159 -9.63 16.27 4.91
C GLY A 159 -9.46 15.03 5.77
N LYS A 160 -10.12 15.04 6.94
CA LYS A 160 -9.89 14.03 7.99
C LYS A 160 -10.07 12.59 7.49
N TYR A 161 -11.06 12.33 6.64
CA TYR A 161 -11.35 10.98 6.13
C TYR A 161 -10.20 10.41 5.30
N PHE A 162 -9.47 11.25 4.57
CA PHE A 162 -8.27 10.81 3.86
C PHE A 162 -7.16 10.39 4.83
N PHE A 163 -6.93 11.16 5.91
CA PHE A 163 -5.95 10.79 6.94
C PHE A 163 -6.32 9.48 7.61
N ASP A 164 -7.60 9.32 7.99
CA ASP A 164 -8.12 8.09 8.59
C ASP A 164 -8.00 6.89 7.62
N TYR A 165 -8.27 7.10 6.32
CA TYR A 165 -8.11 6.09 5.28
C TYR A 165 -6.67 5.58 5.18
N ILE A 166 -5.68 6.49 5.19
CA ILE A 166 -4.26 6.10 5.17
C ILE A 166 -3.88 5.35 6.46
N GLU A 167 -4.30 5.83 7.62
CA GLU A 167 -4.05 5.17 8.91
C GLU A 167 -4.63 3.74 8.95
N TYR A 168 -5.86 3.58 8.44
CA TYR A 168 -6.52 2.29 8.33
C TYR A 168 -5.72 1.28 7.49
N TYR A 169 -5.24 1.67 6.30
CA TYR A 169 -4.45 0.76 5.47
C TYR A 169 -3.02 0.54 5.97
N THR A 170 -2.44 1.50 6.69
CA THR A 170 -1.19 1.30 7.42
C THR A 170 -1.33 0.19 8.48
N ALA A 171 -2.45 0.18 9.23
CA ALA A 171 -2.75 -0.84 10.23
C ALA A 171 -3.04 -2.22 9.60
N ILE A 172 -3.79 -2.26 8.50
CA ILE A 172 -4.03 -3.52 7.75
C ILE A 172 -2.72 -4.09 7.21
N TYR A 173 -1.88 -3.24 6.61
CA TYR A 173 -0.60 -3.69 6.06
C TYR A 173 0.30 -4.26 7.17
N GLU A 174 0.37 -3.61 8.33
CA GLU A 174 1.09 -4.15 9.49
C GLU A 174 0.52 -5.50 9.93
N LYS A 175 -0.81 -5.60 10.11
CA LYS A 175 -1.49 -6.84 10.50
C LYS A 175 -1.18 -8.00 9.55
N LEU A 176 -1.07 -7.73 8.25
CA LEU A 176 -0.81 -8.77 7.24
C LEU A 176 0.67 -9.14 7.15
N PHE A 177 1.55 -8.14 7.06
CA PHE A 177 2.92 -8.29 6.56
C PHE A 177 4.02 -8.03 7.60
N LYS A 178 3.68 -7.75 8.85
CA LYS A 178 4.69 -7.61 9.92
C LYS A 178 5.45 -8.92 10.10
N GLU A 179 6.77 -8.86 10.05
CA GLU A 179 7.62 -10.03 10.29
C GLU A 179 7.40 -10.57 11.72
N LYS A 180 7.37 -11.90 11.88
CA LYS A 180 7.15 -12.65 13.13
C LYS A 180 5.75 -12.59 13.75
N ASP A 181 4.94 -11.60 13.42
CA ASP A 181 3.64 -11.36 14.08
C ASP A 181 2.46 -11.24 13.11
N GLY A 182 2.73 -10.83 11.87
CA GLY A 182 1.72 -10.67 10.83
C GLY A 182 1.08 -11.99 10.42
N LEU A 183 -0.13 -11.91 9.87
CA LEU A 183 -0.89 -13.09 9.45
C LEU A 183 -0.14 -13.97 8.45
N LEU A 184 0.66 -13.38 7.54
CA LEU A 184 1.41 -14.16 6.55
C LEU A 184 2.55 -14.96 7.18
N ASP A 185 3.15 -14.47 8.27
CA ASP A 185 4.24 -15.20 8.91
C ASP A 185 3.74 -16.38 9.76
N LYS A 186 2.44 -16.40 10.08
CA LYS A 186 1.76 -17.53 10.73
C LYS A 186 1.44 -18.68 9.78
N ILE A 187 1.54 -18.45 8.47
CA ILE A 187 1.35 -19.47 7.44
C ILE A 187 2.71 -20.07 7.14
N HIS A 188 2.94 -21.31 7.57
CA HIS A 188 4.25 -21.96 7.41
C HIS A 188 4.34 -22.84 6.17
N SER A 189 3.27 -23.00 5.39
CA SER A 189 3.32 -23.81 4.16
C SER A 189 2.60 -23.15 3.00
N ILE A 190 3.10 -23.37 1.79
CA ILE A 190 2.43 -23.00 0.53
C ILE A 190 2.43 -24.21 -0.38
N ASN A 191 1.25 -24.59 -0.89
CA ASN A 191 1.08 -25.76 -1.75
C ASN A 191 1.72 -27.04 -1.18
N GLY A 192 1.62 -27.25 0.13
CA GLY A 192 2.19 -28.41 0.84
C GLY A 192 3.70 -28.36 1.10
N ILE A 193 4.40 -27.31 0.65
CA ILE A 193 5.83 -27.12 0.91
C ILE A 193 6.01 -26.29 2.18
N ASP A 194 6.80 -26.82 3.13
CA ASP A 194 7.12 -26.16 4.39
C ASP A 194 8.17 -25.04 4.18
N LEU A 195 7.89 -23.87 4.75
CA LEU A 195 8.72 -22.67 4.71
C LEU A 195 9.47 -22.42 6.01
N GLU A 196 9.26 -23.26 7.03
CA GLU A 196 9.80 -23.22 8.40
C GLU A 196 9.40 -21.98 9.21
N LYS A 197 9.70 -20.78 8.71
CA LYS A 197 9.62 -19.50 9.42
C LYS A 197 8.49 -18.58 8.95
N GLY A 198 7.63 -19.07 8.06
CA GLY A 198 6.48 -18.32 7.56
C GLY A 198 6.66 -17.68 6.18
N VAL A 199 5.55 -17.36 5.52
CA VAL A 199 5.54 -16.76 4.19
C VAL A 199 6.29 -15.43 4.18
N MET A 200 6.08 -14.58 5.18
CA MET A 200 6.69 -13.25 5.19
C MET A 200 8.22 -13.33 5.33
N THR A 201 8.70 -14.16 6.25
CA THR A 201 10.12 -14.44 6.44
C THR A 201 10.74 -15.04 5.16
N PHE A 202 10.04 -15.95 4.50
CA PHE A 202 10.49 -16.50 3.21
C PHE A 202 10.62 -15.42 2.12
N LEU A 203 9.61 -14.57 1.96
CA LEU A 203 9.59 -13.48 0.98
C LEU A 203 10.72 -12.45 1.18
N ASN A 204 11.20 -12.29 2.42
CA ASN A 204 12.34 -11.44 2.73
C ASN A 204 13.68 -12.11 2.35
N ASN A 205 13.80 -13.42 2.51
CA ASN A 205 15.08 -14.12 2.54
C ASN A 205 15.37 -15.06 1.36
N HIS A 206 14.41 -15.30 0.46
CA HIS A 206 14.63 -16.16 -0.70
C HIS A 206 15.78 -15.65 -1.58
N LYS A 207 16.47 -16.56 -2.29
CA LYS A 207 17.78 -16.35 -2.93
C LYS A 207 17.89 -15.11 -3.83
N TYR A 208 16.77 -14.70 -4.42
CA TYR A 208 16.70 -13.65 -5.43
C TYR A 208 15.83 -12.45 -5.04
N SER A 209 15.43 -12.34 -3.77
CA SER A 209 14.55 -11.27 -3.24
C SER A 209 15.07 -9.86 -3.49
N TYR A 210 16.39 -9.70 -3.63
CA TYR A 210 17.04 -8.43 -3.88
C TYR A 210 16.85 -7.88 -5.31
N ARG A 211 16.51 -8.73 -6.29
CA ARG A 211 16.39 -8.34 -7.70
C ARG A 211 15.15 -7.48 -7.95
N THR A 212 15.27 -6.46 -8.79
CA THR A 212 14.16 -5.54 -9.10
C THR A 212 12.91 -6.24 -9.62
N GLY A 213 13.06 -7.21 -10.54
CA GLY A 213 11.91 -7.96 -11.06
C GLY A 213 11.19 -8.78 -9.98
N ASP A 214 11.94 -9.38 -9.06
CA ASP A 214 11.41 -10.15 -7.93
C ASP A 214 10.73 -9.23 -6.90
N LYS A 215 11.25 -8.01 -6.69
CA LYS A 215 10.57 -6.97 -5.90
C LYS A 215 9.23 -6.55 -6.52
N TYR A 216 9.14 -6.46 -7.86
CA TYR A 216 7.87 -6.16 -8.53
C TYR A 216 6.85 -7.29 -8.38
N ILE A 217 7.29 -8.56 -8.47
CA ILE A 217 6.42 -9.72 -8.21
C ILE A 217 5.93 -9.72 -6.76
N ARG A 218 6.84 -9.49 -5.81
CA ARG A 218 6.50 -9.40 -4.39
C ARG A 218 5.46 -8.31 -4.14
N ASN A 219 5.62 -7.13 -4.72
CA ASN A 219 4.64 -6.07 -4.53
C ASN A 219 3.29 -6.37 -5.20
N LEU A 220 3.28 -7.03 -6.37
CA LEU A 220 2.04 -7.54 -6.96
C LEU A 220 1.32 -8.49 -5.99
N PHE A 221 2.06 -9.41 -5.36
CA PHE A 221 1.53 -10.33 -4.37
C PHE A 221 0.98 -9.56 -3.15
N GLU A 222 1.75 -8.64 -2.56
CA GLU A 222 1.31 -7.80 -1.42
C GLU A 222 0.02 -7.02 -1.74
N CYS A 223 -0.05 -6.36 -2.91
CA CYS A 223 -1.25 -5.64 -3.35
C CYS A 223 -2.45 -6.59 -3.47
N THR A 224 -2.24 -7.78 -4.03
CA THR A 224 -3.30 -8.77 -4.26
C THR A 224 -3.83 -9.35 -2.96
N VAL A 225 -2.94 -9.61 -2.00
CA VAL A 225 -3.28 -10.06 -0.64
C VAL A 225 -4.06 -8.99 0.11
N LEU A 226 -3.59 -7.75 0.10
CA LEU A 226 -4.30 -6.66 0.76
C LEU A 226 -5.68 -6.43 0.12
N PHE A 227 -5.79 -6.49 -1.20
CA PHE A 227 -7.07 -6.30 -1.89
C PHE A 227 -8.08 -7.42 -1.61
N TYR A 228 -7.63 -8.67 -1.48
CA TYR A 228 -8.50 -9.76 -1.03
C TYR A 228 -8.95 -9.56 0.41
N PHE A 229 -8.01 -9.24 1.31
CA PHE A 229 -8.31 -9.03 2.72
C PHE A 229 -9.25 -7.84 2.94
N ASP A 230 -9.07 -6.75 2.20
CA ASP A 230 -9.94 -5.57 2.21
C ASP A 230 -11.40 -5.90 1.92
N LYS A 231 -11.63 -6.90 1.07
CA LYS A 231 -12.96 -7.31 0.62
C LYS A 231 -13.57 -8.46 1.41
N PHE A 232 -12.76 -9.46 1.80
CA PHE A 232 -13.25 -10.73 2.37
C PHE A 232 -12.69 -11.03 3.78
N GLY A 233 -11.81 -10.19 4.29
CA GLY A 233 -11.12 -10.40 5.56
C GLY A 233 -10.31 -11.70 5.58
N GLU A 234 -10.44 -12.46 6.66
CA GLU A 234 -9.70 -13.72 6.88
C GLU A 234 -10.41 -14.96 6.31
N SER A 235 -11.56 -14.80 5.64
CA SER A 235 -12.31 -15.91 5.05
C SER A 235 -11.47 -16.62 3.98
N HIS A 236 -11.24 -17.93 4.11
CA HIS A 236 -10.39 -18.74 3.20
C HIS A 236 -8.98 -18.15 2.97
N PHE A 237 -8.44 -17.40 3.94
CA PHE A 237 -7.24 -16.59 3.74
C PHE A 237 -6.00 -17.43 3.41
N GLU A 238 -5.74 -18.53 4.11
CA GLU A 238 -4.57 -19.38 3.84
C GLU A 238 -4.63 -20.05 2.45
N GLU A 239 -5.81 -20.51 2.03
CA GLU A 239 -6.03 -21.02 0.67
C GLU A 239 -5.78 -19.92 -0.36
N PHE A 240 -6.27 -18.71 -0.10
CA PHE A 240 -6.04 -17.56 -0.96
C PHE A 240 -4.55 -17.21 -1.07
N ILE A 241 -3.80 -17.23 0.04
CA ILE A 241 -2.35 -16.97 0.02
C ILE A 241 -1.65 -17.93 -0.93
N THR A 242 -2.00 -19.22 -0.90
CA THR A 242 -1.46 -20.20 -1.85
C THR A 242 -1.79 -19.80 -3.29
N LYS A 243 -3.06 -19.50 -3.60
CA LYS A 243 -3.46 -19.09 -4.97
C LYS A 243 -2.76 -17.82 -5.44
N ALA A 244 -2.70 -16.79 -4.58
CA ALA A 244 -2.03 -15.53 -4.89
C ALA A 244 -0.53 -15.71 -5.12
N PHE A 245 0.11 -16.55 -4.30
CA PHE A 245 1.53 -16.87 -4.45
C PHE A 245 1.80 -17.56 -5.78
N LEU A 246 1.06 -18.65 -6.07
CA LEU A 246 1.18 -19.38 -7.33
C LEU A 246 0.98 -18.44 -8.52
N TRP A 247 -0.07 -17.61 -8.50
CA TRP A 247 -0.38 -16.69 -9.58
C TRP A 247 0.69 -15.61 -9.82
N ALA A 248 1.19 -14.98 -8.75
CA ALA A 248 2.18 -13.91 -8.83
C ALA A 248 3.56 -14.47 -9.21
N TYR A 249 4.03 -15.50 -8.50
CA TYR A 249 5.38 -16.05 -8.68
C TYR A 249 5.54 -16.91 -9.94
N ARG A 250 4.43 -17.37 -10.56
CA ARG A 250 4.48 -17.94 -11.92
C ARG A 250 5.14 -16.99 -12.92
N THR A 251 4.96 -15.67 -12.76
CA THR A 251 5.61 -14.67 -13.64
C THR A 251 7.12 -14.85 -13.65
N ARG A 252 7.72 -15.20 -12.51
CA ARG A 252 9.18 -15.36 -12.39
C ARG A 252 9.71 -16.46 -13.30
N VAL A 253 8.89 -17.48 -13.46
CA VAL A 253 9.17 -18.70 -14.20
C VAL A 253 8.94 -18.50 -15.69
N GLU A 254 7.86 -17.82 -16.04
CA GLU A 254 7.43 -17.57 -17.42
C GLU A 254 8.32 -16.52 -18.12
N TYR A 255 8.92 -15.61 -17.38
CA TYR A 255 9.69 -14.52 -17.96
C TYR A 255 11.13 -14.50 -17.44
N GLN A 256 12.11 -14.36 -18.33
CA GLN A 256 13.51 -14.17 -17.94
C GLN A 256 13.76 -12.74 -17.39
N ARG A 257 13.21 -11.73 -18.07
CA ARG A 257 13.26 -10.33 -17.63
C ARG A 257 11.87 -9.87 -17.22
N ILE A 258 11.77 -9.28 -16.02
CA ILE A 258 10.52 -8.73 -15.50
C ILE A 258 10.73 -7.25 -15.25
N THR A 259 10.00 -6.45 -16.02
CA THR A 259 9.84 -5.01 -15.81
C THR A 259 8.51 -4.75 -15.11
N PHE A 260 8.28 -3.54 -14.62
CA PHE A 260 6.98 -3.18 -14.05
C PHE A 260 5.87 -3.31 -15.11
N THR A 261 6.13 -2.90 -16.35
CA THR A 261 5.22 -3.10 -17.49
C THR A 261 4.83 -4.56 -17.69
N THR A 262 5.73 -5.51 -17.39
CA THR A 262 5.42 -6.95 -17.45
C THR A 262 4.35 -7.30 -16.42
N ILE A 263 4.52 -6.83 -15.17
CA ILE A 263 3.53 -7.02 -14.10
C ILE A 263 2.19 -6.38 -14.45
N GLU A 264 2.24 -5.13 -14.86
CA GLU A 264 1.03 -4.34 -15.12
C GLU A 264 0.19 -4.96 -16.24
N ILE A 265 0.79 -5.17 -17.42
CA ILE A 265 0.06 -5.68 -18.59
C ILE A 265 -0.34 -7.15 -18.41
N LYS A 266 0.57 -8.01 -17.93
CA LYS A 266 0.31 -9.47 -17.91
C LYS A 266 -0.48 -9.92 -16.69
N LYS A 267 -0.51 -9.14 -15.60
CA LYS A 267 -1.15 -9.53 -14.35
C LYS A 267 -2.21 -8.53 -13.90
N ALA A 268 -1.84 -7.30 -13.57
CA ALA A 268 -2.77 -6.36 -12.95
C ALA A 268 -3.92 -5.92 -13.89
N HIS A 269 -3.60 -5.68 -15.16
CA HIS A 269 -4.57 -5.28 -16.16
C HIS A 269 -5.24 -6.45 -16.88
N ALA A 270 -4.77 -7.68 -16.66
CA ALA A 270 -5.33 -8.85 -17.31
C ALA A 270 -6.83 -9.02 -16.96
N PRO A 271 -7.75 -9.05 -17.95
CA PRO A 271 -9.18 -9.20 -17.67
C PRO A 271 -9.53 -10.52 -16.98
N ALA A 272 -8.72 -11.55 -17.23
CA ALA A 272 -8.79 -12.86 -16.58
C ALA A 272 -7.67 -13.05 -15.53
N GLY A 273 -7.12 -11.96 -14.99
CA GLY A 273 -6.16 -11.97 -13.89
C GLY A 273 -6.84 -12.03 -12.52
N LEU A 274 -6.08 -12.45 -11.49
CA LEU A 274 -6.61 -12.65 -10.14
C LEU A 274 -7.18 -11.36 -9.53
N ILE A 275 -6.55 -10.20 -9.72
CA ILE A 275 -7.06 -8.90 -9.24
C ILE A 275 -8.46 -8.61 -9.80
N SER A 276 -8.63 -8.70 -11.12
CA SER A 276 -9.94 -8.52 -11.79
C SER A 276 -10.98 -9.54 -11.30
N TYR A 277 -10.53 -10.74 -10.90
CA TYR A 277 -11.40 -11.80 -10.39
C TYR A 277 -11.86 -11.53 -8.96
N ILE A 278 -10.97 -11.07 -8.07
CA ILE A 278 -11.30 -10.60 -6.72
C ILE A 278 -12.33 -9.48 -6.79
N GLU A 279 -12.10 -8.51 -7.67
CA GLU A 279 -12.97 -7.35 -7.85
C GLU A 279 -14.40 -7.73 -8.25
N ARG A 280 -14.54 -8.70 -9.15
CA ARG A 280 -15.85 -9.19 -9.65
C ARG A 280 -16.53 -10.21 -8.75
N SER A 281 -15.77 -10.89 -7.88
CA SER A 281 -16.31 -11.92 -7.00
C SER A 281 -17.15 -11.31 -5.89
N ILE A 282 -18.29 -11.92 -5.59
CA ILE A 282 -19.18 -11.55 -4.49
C ILE A 282 -18.84 -12.37 -3.23
N THR A 283 -18.25 -13.55 -3.42
CA THR A 283 -17.91 -14.50 -2.35
C THR A 283 -16.44 -14.93 -2.44
N PRO A 284 -15.81 -15.34 -1.32
CA PRO A 284 -14.45 -15.86 -1.35
C PRO A 284 -14.37 -17.18 -2.13
N GLU A 285 -15.41 -18.02 -2.13
CA GLU A 285 -15.46 -19.28 -2.90
C GLU A 285 -15.35 -19.03 -4.41
N GLN A 286 -15.95 -17.94 -4.90
CA GLN A 286 -15.78 -17.53 -6.28
C GLN A 286 -14.32 -17.22 -6.57
N VAL A 287 -13.62 -16.48 -5.70
CA VAL A 287 -12.17 -16.25 -5.86
C VAL A 287 -11.40 -17.56 -5.85
N MET A 288 -11.76 -18.51 -4.98
CA MET A 288 -11.09 -19.81 -4.93
C MET A 288 -11.26 -20.62 -6.21
N SER A 289 -12.37 -20.43 -6.93
CA SER A 289 -12.58 -21.05 -8.24
C SER A 289 -11.69 -20.49 -9.37
N PHE A 290 -10.87 -19.47 -9.08
CA PHE A 290 -9.92 -18.92 -10.04
C PHE A 290 -8.93 -20.00 -10.53
N ILE A 291 -8.89 -20.18 -11.85
CA ILE A 291 -7.93 -21.05 -12.53
C ILE A 291 -7.04 -20.17 -13.39
N GLN A 292 -5.74 -20.18 -13.10
CA GLN A 292 -4.76 -19.51 -13.92
C GLN A 292 -4.62 -20.23 -15.26
N LYS A 293 -4.78 -19.49 -16.37
CA LYS A 293 -4.38 -19.99 -17.68
C LYS A 293 -2.86 -20.06 -17.76
N THR A 294 -2.33 -21.24 -18.00
CA THR A 294 -0.90 -21.46 -18.20
C THR A 294 -0.60 -21.56 -19.68
N GLU A 295 0.31 -20.71 -20.18
CA GLU A 295 0.88 -20.87 -21.51
C GLU A 295 2.11 -21.79 -21.44
N LYS A 296 2.47 -22.45 -22.56
CA LYS A 296 3.75 -23.17 -22.66
C LYS A 296 4.86 -22.13 -22.77
N VAL A 297 5.74 -22.04 -21.79
CA VAL A 297 6.82 -21.05 -21.77
C VAL A 297 8.17 -21.70 -21.49
N LYS A 298 9.24 -21.10 -22.03
CA LYS A 298 10.61 -21.47 -21.67
C LYS A 298 10.88 -21.04 -20.23
N PHE A 299 11.19 -22.01 -19.38
CA PHE A 299 11.45 -21.77 -17.96
C PHE A 299 12.69 -20.90 -17.73
N SER A 300 12.56 -19.90 -16.87
CA SER A 300 13.69 -19.13 -16.37
C SER A 300 14.63 -20.02 -15.54
N GLU A 301 15.94 -19.99 -15.81
CA GLU A 301 16.92 -20.79 -15.08
C GLU A 301 17.21 -20.25 -13.67
N HIS A 302 16.95 -18.96 -13.44
CA HIS A 302 17.33 -18.26 -12.21
C HIS A 302 16.13 -18.03 -11.29
N VAL A 303 15.51 -19.12 -10.86
CA VAL A 303 14.39 -19.14 -9.90
C VAL A 303 14.85 -19.84 -8.63
N ASP A 304 14.39 -19.36 -7.48
CA ASP A 304 14.64 -20.01 -6.20
C ASP A 304 14.09 -21.45 -6.19
N SER A 305 14.82 -22.39 -5.60
CA SER A 305 14.45 -23.82 -5.63
C SER A 305 13.12 -24.09 -4.94
N THR A 306 12.85 -23.43 -3.82
CA THR A 306 11.60 -23.58 -3.08
C THR A 306 10.43 -23.03 -3.89
N ILE A 307 10.63 -21.91 -4.60
CA ILE A 307 9.61 -21.37 -5.52
C ILE A 307 9.31 -22.35 -6.66
N LYS A 308 10.33 -22.99 -7.24
CA LYS A 308 10.12 -24.01 -8.28
C LYS A 308 9.32 -25.21 -7.75
N GLU A 309 9.64 -25.65 -6.55
CA GLU A 309 8.97 -26.77 -5.88
C GLU A 309 7.49 -26.45 -5.59
N ILE A 310 7.21 -25.29 -5.00
CA ILE A 310 5.84 -24.79 -4.78
C ILE A 310 5.03 -24.74 -6.07
N LEU A 311 5.67 -24.33 -7.19
CA LEU A 311 5.03 -24.23 -8.50
C LEU A 311 4.99 -25.55 -9.27
N GLU A 312 5.46 -26.66 -8.68
CA GLU A 312 5.52 -28.00 -9.27
C GLU A 312 6.28 -28.05 -10.61
N ILE A 313 7.31 -27.22 -10.75
CA ILE A 313 8.12 -27.17 -11.98
C ILE A 313 9.22 -28.22 -11.89
N LYS A 314 9.12 -29.25 -12.73
CA LYS A 314 10.20 -30.22 -12.93
C LYS A 314 11.27 -29.57 -13.80
N ASP A 315 12.52 -29.60 -13.36
CA ASP A 315 13.64 -29.26 -14.24
C ASP A 315 13.68 -30.30 -15.37
N GLU A 316 13.38 -29.90 -16.60
CA GLU A 316 13.37 -30.79 -17.78
C GLU A 316 14.77 -31.32 -18.18
N ASN A 317 15.80 -31.09 -17.35
CA ASN A 317 17.17 -31.54 -17.60
C ASN A 317 17.77 -32.18 -16.34
N LYS A 318 17.46 -33.45 -16.09
CA LYS A 318 18.33 -34.38 -15.39
C LYS A 318 18.29 -35.75 -16.04
#